data_AF-A0A151RXM6-F1
#
_entry.id   AF-A0A151RXM6-F1
#
_cell.length_a   1.000
_cell.length_b   1.000
_cell.length_c   1.000
_cell.angle_alpha   90.00
_cell.angle_beta   90.00
_cell.angle_gamma   90.00
#
_symmetry.space_group_name_H-M   'P 1'
#
loop_
_entity.id
_entity.type
_entity.pdbx_description
1 polymer ?
#
loop_
_entity_poly.entity_id
_entity_poly.type
_entity_poly.pdbx_seq_one_letter_code
_entity_poly.pdbx_strand_id
1 'polypeptide(L)'
;MRKNFQRLLLLALFLASFTLICSTSTQQETIPDPVAIGTQRKLLGYVPEAKKAALQNLEDVLLEPPRAASGKSRVYLKRTRYLPDLMGDSLEGYPRRVFIDVGLPEKDGGSGTDWFGKTYPTRNKNFEMYKIETVAEGGPQIEMSDWLRKNVREEEYVVMKAEAEVVEEMVRNKAIILVDELFLECKPQQGNNKRRNRRAYWECLALYGKLRDEGVAVHQWWG
;
A
#
# COMPACT_ATOMS: atom_id res chain seq x y z
N MET A 1 55.10 -47.99 -36.54
CA MET A 1 53.70 -47.79 -36.98
C MET A 1 53.16 -46.48 -36.41
N ARG A 2 52.96 -45.49 -37.29
CA ARG A 2 51.87 -44.49 -37.35
C ARG A 2 51.50 -43.62 -36.12
N LYS A 3 51.80 -42.30 -36.31
CA LYS A 3 51.05 -41.07 -35.94
C LYS A 3 51.17 -40.57 -34.49
N ASN A 4 51.32 -39.28 -34.14
CA ASN A 4 51.61 -37.97 -34.76
C ASN A 4 51.72 -37.03 -33.53
N PHE A 5 52.86 -36.47 -33.13
CA PHE A 5 53.57 -35.31 -33.68
C PHE A 5 52.64 -34.09 -33.95
N GLN A 6 52.11 -33.47 -32.89
CA GLN A 6 51.44 -32.16 -32.99
C GLN A 6 51.41 -31.33 -31.69
N ARG A 7 52.45 -31.46 -30.86
CA ARG A 7 52.74 -30.50 -29.78
C ARG A 7 54.16 -30.03 -29.97
N LEU A 8 54.39 -28.72 -29.89
CA LEU A 8 55.65 -28.00 -30.17
C LEU A 8 55.98 -27.80 -31.65
N LEU A 9 55.36 -26.80 -32.27
CA LEU A 9 56.06 -25.78 -33.06
C LEU A 9 55.06 -24.66 -33.38
N LEU A 10 55.51 -23.41 -33.27
CA LEU A 10 54.94 -22.14 -33.74
C LEU A 10 54.89 -21.07 -32.62
N LEU A 11 56.05 -20.41 -32.50
CA LEU A 11 56.21 -18.94 -32.47
C LEU A 11 55.83 -18.22 -31.16
N ALA A 12 56.72 -18.17 -30.17
CA ALA A 12 57.65 -17.04 -29.97
C ALA A 12 57.94 -16.20 -31.23
N LEU A 13 57.72 -14.87 -31.13
CA LEU A 13 57.79 -13.74 -32.09
C LEU A 13 56.37 -13.13 -32.15
N PHE A 14 56.05 -12.00 -31.52
CA PHE A 14 56.55 -10.66 -31.81
C PHE A 14 56.31 -9.73 -30.61
N LEU A 15 57.40 -9.28 -30.00
CA LEU A 15 57.45 -7.96 -29.38
C LEU A 15 57.65 -6.93 -30.51
N ALA A 16 57.07 -5.74 -30.30
CA ALA A 16 57.29 -4.48 -30.99
C ALA A 16 56.26 -4.06 -32.07
N SER A 17 55.76 -2.84 -31.83
CA SER A 17 55.25 -1.87 -32.81
C SER A 17 53.79 -2.04 -33.22
N PHE A 18 52.91 -1.19 -32.68
CA PHE A 18 52.19 -0.16 -33.43
C PHE A 18 51.34 0.65 -32.44
N THR A 19 51.91 1.77 -31.97
CA THR A 19 51.15 2.91 -31.45
C THR A 19 50.24 3.41 -32.57
N LEU A 20 48.93 3.26 -32.42
CA LEU A 20 47.95 3.93 -33.27
C LEU A 20 47.17 4.94 -32.42
N ILE A 21 47.47 6.21 -32.65
CA ILE A 21 46.69 7.35 -32.20
C ILE A 21 45.45 7.42 -33.11
N CYS A 22 44.25 7.44 -32.52
CA CYS A 22 43.05 7.93 -33.20
C CYS A 22 42.28 8.82 -32.22
N SER A 23 42.32 10.11 -32.50
CA SER A 23 41.49 11.15 -31.88
C SER A 23 40.02 10.86 -32.17
N THR A 24 39.12 11.06 -31.20
CA THR A 24 37.85 11.80 -31.40
C THR A 24 37.00 11.88 -30.13
N SER A 25 36.55 13.12 -29.89
CA SER A 25 35.36 13.58 -29.16
C SER A 25 35.16 13.17 -27.70
N THR A 26 35.44 14.13 -26.82
CA THR A 26 34.62 14.44 -25.65
C THR A 26 33.14 14.50 -26.07
N GLN A 27 32.39 13.42 -25.86
CA GLN A 27 30.93 13.52 -25.79
C GLN A 27 30.57 13.85 -24.35
N GLN A 28 30.29 15.14 -24.16
CA GLN A 28 29.50 15.63 -23.05
C GLN A 28 28.13 14.96 -23.17
N GLU A 29 27.89 13.92 -22.37
CA GLU A 29 26.57 13.33 -22.26
C GLU A 29 25.71 14.34 -21.48
N THR A 30 25.01 15.16 -22.27
CA THR A 30 23.99 16.08 -21.81
C THR A 30 22.99 15.30 -20.99
N ILE A 31 22.89 15.65 -19.71
CA ILE A 31 21.79 15.28 -18.82
C ILE A 31 20.49 15.50 -19.62
N PRO A 32 19.72 14.45 -19.95
CA PRO A 32 18.43 14.68 -20.57
C PRO A 32 17.57 15.42 -19.54
N ASP A 33 17.05 16.57 -19.94
CA ASP A 33 16.03 17.30 -19.18
C ASP A 33 14.99 16.30 -18.68
N PRO A 34 14.54 16.36 -17.41
CA PRO A 34 13.51 15.46 -16.93
C PRO A 34 12.22 15.80 -17.67
N VAL A 35 12.01 15.07 -18.77
CA VAL A 35 10.72 14.86 -19.41
C VAL A 35 9.74 14.55 -18.29
N ALA A 36 8.72 15.38 -18.16
CA ALA A 36 7.69 15.30 -17.14
C ALA A 36 7.15 13.86 -17.06
N ILE A 37 7.66 13.11 -16.08
CA ILE A 37 7.13 11.81 -15.69
C ILE A 37 5.75 12.11 -15.11
N GLY A 38 4.72 11.61 -15.77
CA GLY A 38 3.35 11.66 -15.26
C GLY A 38 3.35 11.28 -13.78
N THR A 39 2.77 12.16 -12.98
CA THR A 39 2.86 12.22 -11.52
C THR A 39 2.42 10.90 -10.88
N GLN A 40 3.33 9.93 -10.75
CA GLN A 40 3.10 8.79 -9.87
C GLN A 40 2.98 9.33 -8.46
N ARG A 41 2.05 8.78 -7.65
CA ARG A 41 1.96 9.08 -6.21
C ARG A 41 3.36 9.12 -5.63
N LYS A 42 3.66 10.06 -4.73
CA LYS A 42 4.98 10.06 -4.06
C LYS A 42 5.30 8.72 -3.39
N LEU A 43 4.26 7.99 -2.96
CA LEU A 43 4.32 6.63 -2.41
C LEU A 43 4.43 5.51 -3.48
N LEU A 44 3.97 5.73 -4.71
CA LEU A 44 4.25 4.88 -5.87
C LEU A 44 5.61 5.19 -6.53
N GLY A 45 6.14 6.40 -6.30
CA GLY A 45 7.46 6.86 -6.70
C GLY A 45 8.57 6.53 -5.69
N TYR A 46 8.24 5.96 -4.52
CA TYR A 46 9.21 5.12 -3.81
C TYR A 46 9.54 3.97 -4.75
N VAL A 47 10.83 3.64 -4.85
CA VAL A 47 11.32 2.41 -5.48
C VAL A 47 10.38 1.29 -5.01
N PRO A 48 9.59 0.63 -5.90
CA PRO A 48 8.54 -0.33 -5.53
C PRO A 48 8.99 -1.34 -4.47
N GLU A 49 10.29 -1.64 -4.46
CA GLU A 49 11.02 -2.46 -3.52
C GLU A 49 11.00 -1.93 -2.08
N ALA A 50 11.16 -0.61 -1.84
CA ALA A 50 11.14 -0.02 -0.51
C ALA A 50 9.74 -0.09 0.13
N LYS A 51 8.69 0.21 -0.65
CA LYS A 51 7.30 0.04 -0.21
C LYS A 51 7.01 -1.43 0.05
N LYS A 52 7.39 -2.32 -0.86
CA LYS A 52 7.21 -3.77 -0.70
C LYS A 52 7.95 -4.32 0.54
N ALA A 53 9.16 -3.83 0.82
CA ALA A 53 9.92 -4.17 2.02
C ALA A 53 9.25 -3.66 3.29
N ALA A 54 8.67 -2.45 3.28
CA ALA A 54 7.88 -1.94 4.40
C ALA A 54 6.64 -2.82 4.65
N LEU A 55 5.91 -3.20 3.59
CA LEU A 55 4.73 -4.05 3.69
C LEU A 55 5.03 -5.47 4.24
N GLN A 56 6.24 -6.00 4.01
CA GLN A 56 6.69 -7.26 4.61
C GLN A 56 6.85 -7.18 6.14
N ASN A 57 7.02 -5.98 6.69
CA ASN A 57 7.21 -5.75 8.11
C ASN A 57 5.93 -5.34 8.85
N LEU A 58 4.78 -5.34 8.16
CA LEU A 58 3.45 -5.17 8.78
C LEU A 58 3.15 -6.30 9.76
N GLU A 59 2.19 -6.08 10.67
CA GLU A 59 1.75 -7.12 11.59
C GLU A 59 1.18 -8.35 10.87
N ASP A 60 1.29 -9.52 11.49
CA ASP A 60 0.70 -10.73 10.94
C ASP A 60 -0.83 -10.69 11.01
N VAL A 61 -1.48 -11.20 9.95
CA VAL A 61 -2.93 -11.34 9.90
C VAL A 61 -3.39 -12.36 10.94
N LEU A 62 -4.42 -12.03 11.72
CA LEU A 62 -5.03 -12.99 12.63
C LEU A 62 -5.84 -14.00 11.82
N LEU A 63 -5.54 -15.29 11.95
CA LEU A 63 -6.27 -16.35 11.24
C LEU A 63 -7.64 -16.66 11.86
N GLU A 64 -7.91 -16.11 13.05
CA GLU A 64 -9.20 -16.21 13.70
C GLU A 64 -9.66 -14.84 14.22
N PRO A 65 -10.97 -14.54 14.17
CA PRO A 65 -11.48 -13.32 14.73
C PRO A 65 -11.33 -13.32 16.26
N PRO A 66 -10.88 -12.20 16.87
CA PRO A 66 -10.88 -12.02 18.31
C PRO A 66 -12.27 -12.28 18.89
N ARG A 67 -12.33 -13.09 19.94
CA ARG A 67 -13.59 -13.26 20.69
C ARG A 67 -13.93 -11.93 21.36
N ALA A 68 -15.10 -11.37 21.09
CA ALA A 68 -15.53 -10.08 21.65
C ALA A 68 -15.42 -10.04 23.19
N ALA A 69 -15.70 -11.16 23.88
CA ALA A 69 -15.58 -11.29 25.34
C ALA A 69 -14.13 -11.25 25.88
N SER A 70 -13.11 -11.30 25.02
CA SER A 70 -11.71 -11.41 25.45
C SER A 70 -11.02 -10.06 25.71
N GLY A 71 -11.63 -8.93 25.34
CA GLY A 71 -11.02 -7.59 25.49
C GLY A 71 -9.72 -7.39 24.71
N LYS A 72 -9.37 -8.33 23.81
CA LYS A 72 -8.10 -8.33 23.09
C LYS A 72 -8.00 -7.27 21.98
N SER A 73 -9.11 -6.62 21.59
CA SER A 73 -9.08 -5.58 20.53
C SER A 73 -8.10 -4.45 20.87
N ARG A 74 -8.10 -3.96 22.11
CA ARG A 74 -7.11 -2.98 22.61
C ARG A 74 -5.66 -3.47 22.57
N VAL A 75 -5.42 -4.77 22.67
CA VAL A 75 -4.06 -5.34 22.57
C VAL A 75 -3.59 -5.34 21.11
N TYR A 76 -4.48 -5.62 20.16
CA TYR A 76 -4.14 -5.60 18.74
C TYR A 76 -3.89 -4.19 18.22
N LEU A 77 -4.68 -3.20 18.63
CA LEU A 77 -4.44 -1.79 18.30
C LEU A 77 -3.04 -1.31 18.71
N LYS A 78 -2.48 -1.85 19.80
CA LYS A 78 -1.11 -1.52 20.27
C LYS A 78 -0.01 -2.21 19.46
N ARG A 79 -0.34 -3.23 18.67
CA ARG A 79 0.61 -4.01 17.85
C ARG A 79 0.65 -3.55 16.41
N THR A 80 -0.31 -2.75 15.97
CA THR A 80 -0.37 -2.16 14.64
C THR A 80 0.93 -1.40 14.35
N ARG A 81 1.53 -1.69 13.21
CA ARG A 81 2.75 -1.01 12.74
C ARG A 81 2.37 -0.08 11.61
N TYR A 82 2.30 1.22 11.91
CA TYR A 82 1.84 2.21 10.94
C TYR A 82 2.82 2.39 9.79
N LEU A 83 2.29 2.64 8.59
CA LEU A 83 3.08 2.83 7.38
C LEU A 83 4.14 3.94 7.50
N PRO A 84 3.84 5.13 8.07
CA PRO A 84 4.84 6.19 8.23
C PRO A 84 6.01 5.77 9.14
N ASP A 85 5.76 4.90 10.11
CA ASP A 85 6.79 4.41 11.04
C ASP A 85 7.67 3.35 10.39
N LEU A 86 7.08 2.46 9.58
CA LEU A 86 7.82 1.47 8.81
C LEU A 86 8.71 2.09 7.73
N MET A 87 8.25 3.16 7.10
CA MET A 87 8.99 3.86 6.04
C MET A 87 9.91 4.98 6.57
N GLY A 88 9.78 5.35 7.84
CA GLY A 88 10.46 6.52 8.40
C GLY A 88 9.99 7.85 7.78
N ASP A 89 8.80 7.90 7.16
CA ASP A 89 8.32 9.05 6.40
C ASP A 89 7.78 10.16 7.32
N SER A 90 8.34 11.38 7.23
CA SER A 90 7.89 12.53 8.03
C SER A 90 6.49 13.03 7.69
N LEU A 91 5.89 12.51 6.61
CA LEU A 91 4.66 12.96 5.98
C LEU A 91 4.74 14.39 5.42
N GLU A 92 5.86 15.11 5.54
CA GLU A 92 5.95 16.53 5.20
C GLU A 92 5.78 16.83 3.72
N GLY A 93 6.39 16.01 2.88
CA GLY A 93 6.38 16.29 1.45
C GLY A 93 5.16 15.76 0.70
N TYR A 94 4.02 15.59 1.38
CA TYR A 94 2.71 15.42 0.76
C TYR A 94 1.96 16.76 0.81
N PRO A 95 1.38 17.24 -0.29
CA PRO A 95 0.64 18.51 -0.32
C PRO A 95 -0.59 18.47 0.59
N ARG A 96 -1.22 17.30 0.72
CA ARG A 96 -2.39 17.08 1.55
C ARG A 96 -2.36 15.68 2.16
N ARG A 97 -2.93 15.57 3.37
CA ARG A 97 -3.08 14.31 4.12
C ARG A 97 -4.54 14.17 4.47
N VAL A 98 -5.12 13.03 4.16
CA VAL A 98 -6.55 12.81 4.26
C VAL A 98 -6.81 11.56 5.09
N PHE A 99 -7.76 11.67 6.02
CA PHE A 99 -8.34 10.54 6.71
C PHE A 99 -9.81 10.40 6.30
N ILE A 100 -10.21 9.19 5.90
CA ILE A 100 -11.57 8.90 5.45
C ILE A 100 -12.14 7.78 6.33
N ASP A 101 -13.19 8.06 7.09
CA ASP A 101 -13.95 7.06 7.84
C ASP A 101 -15.23 6.73 7.08
N VAL A 102 -15.29 5.50 6.56
CA VAL A 102 -16.43 4.96 5.82
C VAL A 102 -17.06 3.83 6.59
N GLY A 103 -18.34 3.96 6.89
CA GLY A 103 -19.10 2.88 7.51
C GLY A 103 -20.53 3.28 7.80
N LEU A 104 -21.26 2.34 8.41
CA LEU A 104 -22.59 2.62 8.91
C LEU A 104 -22.54 3.62 10.08
N PRO A 105 -23.54 4.50 10.22
CA PRO A 105 -23.64 5.38 11.38
C PRO A 105 -23.75 4.51 12.65
N GLU A 106 -22.69 4.51 13.46
CA GLU A 106 -22.68 3.81 14.75
C GLU A 106 -23.57 4.56 15.76
N LYS A 107 -24.43 3.82 16.47
CA LYS A 107 -25.33 4.40 17.50
C LYS A 107 -24.59 4.85 18.76
N ASP A 108 -23.36 4.40 18.97
CA ASP A 108 -22.57 4.65 20.17
C ASP A 108 -21.13 5.06 19.82
N GLY A 109 -20.92 6.36 19.57
CA GLY A 109 -19.76 7.18 19.98
C GLY A 109 -18.30 6.75 19.74
N GLY A 110 -18.01 5.63 19.10
CA GLY A 110 -16.66 5.14 18.80
C GLY A 110 -16.19 5.48 17.39
N SER A 111 -16.45 6.71 16.93
CA SER A 111 -16.17 7.14 15.55
C SER A 111 -14.70 6.89 15.19
N GLY A 112 -14.39 6.36 14.00
CA GLY A 112 -13.01 6.10 13.56
C GLY A 112 -12.15 7.37 13.63
N THR A 113 -12.78 8.53 13.45
CA THR A 113 -12.19 9.87 13.64
C THR A 113 -11.66 10.11 15.05
N ASP A 114 -12.37 9.66 16.09
CA ASP A 114 -11.97 9.84 17.49
C ASP A 114 -10.75 8.98 17.83
N TRP A 115 -10.74 7.74 17.33
CA TRP A 115 -9.59 6.87 17.46
C TRP A 115 -8.38 7.43 16.70
N PHE A 116 -8.60 7.94 15.48
CA PHE A 116 -7.54 8.45 14.61
C PHE A 116 -6.77 9.58 15.28
N GLY A 117 -7.47 10.60 15.80
CA GLY A 117 -6.83 11.72 16.51
C GLY A 117 -6.08 11.33 17.79
N LYS A 118 -6.46 10.21 18.43
CA LYS A 118 -5.85 9.76 19.70
C LYS A 118 -4.69 8.78 19.51
N THR A 119 -4.70 8.00 18.42
CA THR A 119 -3.85 6.82 18.29
C THR A 119 -2.94 6.87 17.07
N TYR A 120 -3.41 7.45 15.96
CA TYR A 120 -2.65 7.44 14.71
C TYR A 120 -1.44 8.40 14.80
N PRO A 121 -0.23 7.99 14.33
CA PRO A 121 0.97 8.81 14.41
C PRO A 121 0.96 9.93 13.34
N THR A 122 0.23 11.01 13.63
CA THR A 122 0.10 12.16 12.71
C THR A 122 1.38 12.99 12.58
N ARG A 123 2.37 12.81 13.46
CA ARG A 123 3.63 13.57 13.49
C ARG A 123 3.42 15.10 13.56
N ASN A 124 2.42 15.52 14.34
CA ASN A 124 1.99 16.92 14.47
C ASN A 124 1.59 17.57 13.13
N LYS A 125 1.12 16.76 12.17
CA LYS A 125 0.62 17.23 10.89
C LYS A 125 -0.90 17.26 10.88
N ASN A 126 -1.44 18.20 10.10
CA ASN A 126 -2.88 18.32 9.90
C ASN A 126 -3.35 17.26 8.90
N PHE A 127 -4.49 16.65 9.22
CA PHE A 127 -5.23 15.72 8.36
C PHE A 127 -6.64 16.28 8.12
N GLU A 128 -7.06 16.29 6.86
CA GLU A 128 -8.46 16.56 6.51
C GLU A 128 -9.26 15.28 6.75
N MET A 129 -10.29 15.36 7.60
CA MET A 129 -11.09 14.21 7.99
C MET A 129 -12.44 14.23 7.29
N TYR A 130 -12.77 13.16 6.57
CA TYR A 130 -14.06 12.94 5.95
C TYR A 130 -14.76 11.76 6.62
N LYS A 131 -16.00 11.97 7.05
CA LYS A 131 -16.88 10.88 7.51
C LYS A 131 -17.95 10.65 6.45
N ILE A 132 -17.92 9.47 5.83
CA ILE A 132 -18.84 9.10 4.76
C ILE A 132 -19.71 7.95 5.27
N GLU A 133 -20.99 8.24 5.47
CA GLU A 133 -21.94 7.26 5.95
C GLU A 133 -22.50 6.46 4.78
N THR A 134 -22.38 5.14 4.84
CA THR A 134 -23.00 4.25 3.85
C THR A 134 -24.48 4.10 4.19
N VAL A 135 -25.38 4.50 3.28
CA VAL A 135 -26.81 4.33 3.49
C VAL A 135 -27.20 2.88 3.20
N ALA A 136 -27.77 2.19 4.18
CA ALA A 136 -28.40 0.90 3.95
C ALA A 136 -29.70 1.13 3.15
N GLU A 137 -29.66 0.77 1.87
CA GLU A 137 -30.78 0.62 0.91
C GLU A 137 -31.23 1.86 0.09
N GLY A 138 -31.29 1.65 -1.24
CA GLY A 138 -32.24 2.30 -2.17
C GLY A 138 -31.92 3.70 -2.69
N GLY A 139 -30.92 4.41 -2.14
CA GLY A 139 -30.47 5.71 -2.65
C GLY A 139 -29.39 5.58 -3.73
N PRO A 140 -29.04 6.68 -4.44
CA PRO A 140 -27.89 6.70 -5.33
C PRO A 140 -26.66 6.27 -4.53
N GLN A 141 -26.15 5.06 -4.83
CA GLN A 141 -24.86 4.61 -4.33
C GLN A 141 -23.84 5.59 -4.90
N ILE A 142 -23.38 6.54 -4.09
CA ILE A 142 -22.10 7.18 -4.39
C ILE A 142 -21.10 6.04 -4.23
N GLU A 143 -20.71 5.42 -5.35
CA GLU A 143 -19.64 4.43 -5.35
C GLU A 143 -18.41 5.10 -4.73
N MET A 144 -17.84 4.46 -3.71
CA MET A 144 -16.72 5.06 -2.98
C MET A 144 -15.53 5.26 -3.91
N SER A 145 -15.38 4.39 -4.91
CA SER A 145 -14.44 4.57 -6.00
C SER A 145 -14.58 5.91 -6.73
N ASP A 146 -15.79 6.30 -7.09
CA ASP A 146 -16.05 7.56 -7.78
C ASP A 146 -15.78 8.75 -6.87
N TRP A 147 -16.14 8.63 -5.59
CA TRP A 147 -15.84 9.66 -4.61
C TRP A 147 -14.33 9.87 -4.47
N LEU A 148 -13.55 8.79 -4.34
CA LEU A 148 -12.09 8.87 -4.24
C LEU A 148 -11.49 9.50 -5.49
N ARG A 149 -11.89 9.07 -6.69
CA ARG A 149 -11.37 9.63 -7.95
C ARG A 149 -11.65 11.14 -8.12
N LYS A 150 -12.74 11.63 -7.55
CA LYS A 150 -13.12 13.06 -7.62
C LYS A 150 -12.47 13.92 -6.55
N ASN A 151 -12.21 13.35 -5.37
CA ASN A 151 -11.82 14.11 -4.19
C ASN A 151 -10.37 13.89 -3.75
N VAL A 152 -9.71 12.83 -4.21
CA VAL A 152 -8.34 12.45 -3.82
C VAL A 152 -7.44 12.48 -5.04
N ARG A 153 -6.26 13.07 -4.87
CA ARG A 153 -5.21 13.07 -5.89
C ARG A 153 -4.16 12.01 -5.61
N GLU A 154 -3.36 11.72 -6.63
CA GLU A 154 -2.28 10.75 -6.52
C GLU A 154 -1.17 11.23 -5.57
N GLU A 155 -0.90 12.53 -5.49
CA GLU A 155 0.21 13.04 -4.67
C GLU A 155 -0.10 13.08 -3.17
N GLU A 156 -1.31 12.71 -2.75
CA GLU A 156 -1.82 12.88 -1.39
C GLU A 156 -1.63 11.62 -0.56
N TYR A 157 -1.42 11.81 0.74
CA TYR A 157 -1.33 10.69 1.69
C TYR A 157 -2.72 10.36 2.23
N VAL A 158 -3.21 9.15 1.95
CA VAL A 158 -4.58 8.76 2.27
C VAL A 158 -4.60 7.59 3.24
N VAL A 159 -5.18 7.85 4.40
CA VAL A 159 -5.52 6.84 5.39
C VAL A 159 -7.03 6.64 5.37
N MET A 160 -7.47 5.40 5.33
CA MET A 160 -8.89 5.09 5.25
C MET A 160 -9.28 4.04 6.29
N LYS A 161 -10.43 4.20 6.92
CA LYS A 161 -11.14 3.15 7.65
C LYS A 161 -12.38 2.81 6.84
N ALA A 162 -12.59 1.52 6.52
CA ALA A 162 -13.74 1.12 5.71
C ALA A 162 -14.21 -0.30 6.01
N GLU A 163 -15.51 -0.52 5.85
CA GLU A 163 -16.11 -1.85 5.87
C GLU A 163 -15.73 -2.68 4.63
N ALA A 164 -15.66 -3.99 4.81
CA ALA A 164 -15.14 -4.90 3.80
C ALA A 164 -15.98 -4.97 2.50
N GLU A 165 -17.25 -4.58 2.52
CA GLU A 165 -18.10 -4.49 1.32
C GLU A 165 -17.69 -3.31 0.44
N VAL A 166 -17.43 -2.14 1.04
CA VAL A 166 -16.96 -0.94 0.34
C VAL A 166 -15.57 -1.19 -0.27
N VAL A 167 -14.69 -1.85 0.49
CA VAL A 167 -13.33 -2.13 0.02
C VAL A 167 -13.34 -3.10 -1.16
N GLU A 168 -14.24 -4.09 -1.20
CA GLU A 168 -14.38 -4.98 -2.36
C GLU A 168 -14.77 -4.22 -3.63
N GLU A 169 -15.71 -3.28 -3.53
CA GLU A 169 -16.10 -2.39 -4.62
C GLU A 169 -14.88 -1.60 -5.12
N MET A 170 -14.14 -0.97 -4.21
CA MET A 170 -12.94 -0.19 -4.55
C MET A 170 -11.83 -1.00 -5.22
N VAL A 171 -11.63 -2.25 -4.79
CA VAL A 171 -10.67 -3.17 -5.40
C VAL A 171 -11.15 -3.55 -6.81
N ARG A 172 -12.44 -3.87 -6.98
CA ARG A 172 -13.02 -4.22 -8.29
C ARG A 172 -12.88 -3.07 -9.29
N ASN A 173 -13.10 -1.84 -8.83
CA ASN A 173 -13.05 -0.62 -9.65
C ASN A 173 -11.65 0.02 -9.69
N LYS A 174 -10.62 -0.63 -9.14
CA LYS A 174 -9.22 -0.16 -9.12
C LYS A 174 -9.05 1.24 -8.54
N ALA A 175 -9.90 1.62 -7.59
CA ALA A 175 -9.77 2.88 -6.86
C ALA A 175 -8.94 2.72 -5.58
N ILE A 176 -8.75 1.48 -5.11
CA ILE A 176 -7.97 1.18 -3.89
C ILE A 176 -6.52 1.67 -3.96
N ILE A 177 -5.95 1.81 -5.16
CA ILE A 177 -4.62 2.38 -5.39
C ILE A 177 -4.50 3.83 -4.90
N LEU A 178 -5.63 4.50 -4.67
CA LEU A 178 -5.71 5.84 -4.09
C LEU A 178 -5.65 5.83 -2.55
N VAL A 179 -5.48 4.67 -1.92
CA VAL A 179 -5.35 4.52 -0.46
C VAL A 179 -3.96 3.98 -0.15
N ASP A 180 -3.25 4.67 0.73
CA ASP A 180 -1.91 4.27 1.15
C ASP A 180 -1.96 3.30 2.33
N GLU A 181 -2.81 3.63 3.31
CA GLU A 181 -2.98 2.86 4.54
C GLU A 181 -4.47 2.65 4.83
N LEU A 182 -4.87 1.40 5.04
CA LEU A 182 -6.28 0.99 5.17
C LEU A 182 -6.52 0.21 6.47
N PHE A 183 -7.45 0.69 7.28
CA PHE A 183 -8.02 -0.03 8.42
C PHE A 183 -9.29 -0.76 7.97
N LEU A 184 -9.14 -2.05 7.68
CA LEU A 184 -10.21 -2.90 7.15
C LEU A 184 -11.07 -3.43 8.30
N GLU A 185 -12.31 -2.97 8.36
CA GLU A 185 -13.32 -3.49 9.26
C GLU A 185 -14.08 -4.65 8.60
N CYS A 186 -13.79 -5.87 9.05
CA CYS A 186 -14.49 -7.06 8.59
C CYS A 186 -15.21 -7.72 9.76
N LYS A 187 -16.56 -7.75 9.72
CA LYS A 187 -17.41 -8.35 10.75
C LYS A 187 -17.86 -9.75 10.29
N PRO A 188 -17.14 -10.84 10.64
CA PRO A 188 -17.57 -12.19 10.29
C PRO A 188 -18.82 -12.61 11.06
N GLN A 189 -19.52 -13.63 10.55
CA GLN A 189 -20.71 -14.18 11.20
C GLN A 189 -20.43 -14.68 12.63
N GLN A 190 -21.01 -14.01 13.63
CA GLN A 190 -21.20 -14.58 14.98
C GLN A 190 -22.64 -15.08 15.13
N GLY A 191 -22.80 -16.41 15.21
CA GLY A 191 -24.04 -17.08 15.64
C GLY A 191 -25.27 -16.99 14.72
N ASN A 192 -26.39 -17.51 15.23
CA ASN A 192 -27.68 -17.77 14.56
C ASN A 192 -28.52 -16.53 14.19
N ASN A 193 -27.94 -15.33 14.11
CA ASN A 193 -28.72 -14.15 13.70
C ASN A 193 -28.83 -14.06 12.17
N LYS A 194 -30.05 -14.12 11.65
CA LYS A 194 -30.38 -14.04 10.22
C LYS A 194 -30.30 -12.61 9.66
N ARG A 195 -29.23 -11.84 9.95
CA ARG A 195 -28.97 -10.62 9.18
C ARG A 195 -28.31 -11.03 7.87
N ARG A 196 -28.96 -10.69 6.76
CA ARG A 196 -28.54 -11.01 5.38
C ARG A 196 -27.31 -10.17 5.03
N ASN A 197 -26.39 -10.75 4.27
CA ASN A 197 -25.01 -10.32 4.02
C ASN A 197 -24.06 -10.52 5.21
N ARG A 198 -23.58 -11.76 5.38
CA ARG A 198 -22.53 -12.08 6.34
C ARG A 198 -21.41 -12.82 5.64
N ARG A 199 -20.25 -12.20 5.64
CA ARG A 199 -19.00 -12.73 5.07
C ARG A 199 -18.42 -13.81 5.98
N ALA A 200 -17.93 -14.90 5.39
CA ALA A 200 -17.14 -15.88 6.11
C ALA A 200 -15.74 -15.32 6.39
N TYR A 201 -15.13 -15.68 7.51
CA TYR A 201 -13.88 -15.03 7.91
C TYR A 201 -12.74 -15.24 6.90
N TRP A 202 -12.69 -16.39 6.23
CA TRP A 202 -11.70 -16.65 5.18
C TRP A 202 -11.84 -15.70 3.97
N GLU A 203 -13.03 -15.19 3.67
CA GLU A 203 -13.22 -14.20 2.61
C GLU A 203 -12.62 -12.85 3.03
N CYS A 204 -12.64 -12.50 4.32
CA CYS A 204 -11.90 -11.34 4.84
C CYS A 204 -10.38 -11.53 4.68
N LEU A 205 -9.86 -12.73 4.98
CA LEU A 205 -8.44 -13.06 4.83
C LEU A 205 -8.00 -13.01 3.37
N ALA A 206 -8.84 -13.50 2.45
CA ALA A 206 -8.59 -13.43 1.02
C ALA A 206 -8.53 -11.97 0.53
N LEU A 207 -9.47 -11.12 0.96
CA LEU A 207 -9.45 -9.69 0.65
C LEU A 207 -8.20 -9.01 1.22
N TYR A 208 -7.82 -9.35 2.46
CA TYR A 208 -6.62 -8.82 3.11
C TYR A 208 -5.35 -9.15 2.33
N GLY A 209 -5.20 -10.40 1.88
CA GLY A 209 -4.08 -10.81 1.01
C GLY A 209 -4.06 -10.01 -0.29
N LYS A 210 -5.21 -9.89 -0.96
CA LYS A 210 -5.34 -9.12 -2.21
C LYS A 210 -4.95 -7.65 -2.04
N LEU A 211 -5.32 -7.02 -0.95
CA LEU A 211 -4.94 -5.62 -0.66
C LEU A 211 -3.43 -5.44 -0.50
N ARG A 212 -2.75 -6.40 0.15
CA ARG A 212 -1.29 -6.38 0.26
C ARG A 212 -0.61 -6.58 -1.10
N ASP A 213 -1.18 -7.42 -1.96
CA ASP A 213 -0.67 -7.64 -3.31
C ASP A 213 -0.81 -6.39 -4.20
N GLU A 214 -1.87 -5.60 -4.01
CA GLU A 214 -2.06 -4.26 -4.62
C GLU A 214 -1.14 -3.19 -4.00
N GLY A 215 -0.34 -3.55 -3.00
CA GLY A 215 0.62 -2.67 -2.36
C GLY A 215 0.01 -1.69 -1.36
N VAL A 216 -1.14 -2.01 -0.76
CA VAL A 216 -1.81 -1.19 0.26
C VAL A 216 -1.37 -1.67 1.65
N ALA A 217 -1.03 -0.73 2.54
CA ALA A 217 -0.75 -1.06 3.94
C ALA A 217 -2.06 -1.31 4.68
N VAL A 218 -2.49 -2.57 4.74
CA VAL A 218 -3.77 -2.95 5.34
C VAL A 218 -3.60 -3.46 6.76
N HIS A 219 -4.48 -3.00 7.65
CA HIS A 219 -4.57 -3.37 9.07
C HIS A 219 -5.94 -3.94 9.36
N GLN A 220 -6.01 -4.93 10.26
CA GLN A 220 -7.30 -5.46 10.71
C GLN A 220 -7.91 -4.55 11.78
N TRP A 221 -9.13 -4.10 11.55
CA TRP A 221 -9.89 -3.30 12.51
C TRP A 221 -10.89 -4.14 13.30
N TRP A 222 -10.85 -4.05 14.64
CA TRP A 222 -11.60 -4.92 15.55
C TRP A 222 -12.54 -4.21 16.54
N GLY A 223 -12.66 -2.89 16.50
CA GLY A 223 -13.42 -2.12 17.49
C GLY A 223 -12.62 -1.77 18.74
#